data_AF-A0A965LJS4-F1
#
_entry.id   AF-A0A965LJS4-F1
#
_cell.length_a   1.000
_cell.length_b   1.000
_cell.length_c   1.000
_cell.angle_alpha   90.00
_cell.angle_beta   90.00
_cell.angle_gamma   90.00
#
_symmetry.space_group_name_H-M   'P 1'
#
loop_
_entity.id
_entity.type
_entity.pdbx_description
1 polymer ?
#
loop_
_entity_poly.entity_id
_entity_poly.type
_entity_poly.pdbx_seq_one_letter_code
_entity_poly.pdbx_strand_id
1 'polypeptide(L)'
;GMACAAGLTRTLRTLFEAAGWRVGLNQPYAGGYTTQAWGRPDEGYQAIQIELNRALYLDETTLQPGPGHGRCQAVLERVIAGLCDGGADGWRAP
;
A
#
# COMPACT_ATOMS: atom_id res chain seq x y z
N GLY A 1 -9.87 8.01 -2.96
CA GLY A 1 -10.69 7.23 -3.90
C GLY A 1 -11.93 6.69 -3.21
N MET A 2 -12.82 6.06 -3.97
CA MET A 2 -14.03 5.39 -3.45
C MET A 2 -13.88 3.86 -3.36
N ALA A 3 -12.75 3.31 -3.82
CA ALA A 3 -12.50 1.87 -3.88
C ALA A 3 -12.21 1.21 -2.50
N CYS A 4 -11.96 2.02 -1.48
CA CYS A 4 -11.76 1.58 -0.11
C CYS A 4 -12.14 2.66 0.90
N ALA A 5 -12.35 2.26 2.15
CA ALA A 5 -12.55 3.16 3.27
C ALA A 5 -11.31 4.06 3.49
N ALA A 6 -11.57 5.33 3.80
CA ALA A 6 -10.50 6.30 4.06
C ALA A 6 -9.58 5.89 5.23
N GLY A 7 -10.12 5.15 6.22
CA GLY A 7 -9.34 4.60 7.33
C GLY A 7 -8.20 3.71 6.85
N LEU A 8 -8.48 2.80 5.90
CA LEU A 8 -7.48 1.89 5.36
C LEU A 8 -6.32 2.63 4.67
N THR A 9 -6.63 3.67 3.90
CA THR A 9 -5.60 4.50 3.25
C THR A 9 -4.76 5.27 4.28
N ARG A 10 -5.37 5.79 5.36
CA ARG A 10 -4.66 6.48 6.45
C ARG A 10 -3.74 5.55 7.22
N THR A 11 -4.19 4.34 7.54
CA THR A 11 -3.39 3.33 8.23
C THR A 11 -2.18 2.94 7.40
N LEU A 12 -2.38 2.61 6.11
CA LEU A 12 -1.27 2.30 5.19
C LEU A 12 -0.25 3.44 5.12
N ARG A 13 -0.73 4.69 4.95
CA ARG A 13 0.14 5.86 4.93
C ARG A 13 0.98 5.95 6.20
N THR A 14 0.35 5.82 7.37
CA THR A 14 1.03 5.89 8.66
C THR A 14 2.10 4.80 8.81
N LEU A 15 1.79 3.57 8.41
CA LEU A 15 2.72 2.44 8.49
C LEU A 15 3.95 2.64 7.57
N PHE A 16 3.74 3.12 6.35
CA PHE A 16 4.84 3.43 5.43
C PHE A 16 5.67 4.64 5.88
N GLU A 17 5.03 5.72 6.36
CA GLU A 17 5.72 6.90 6.90
C GLU A 17 6.54 6.54 8.16
N ALA A 18 6.03 5.66 9.02
CA ALA A 18 6.77 5.14 10.18
C ALA A 18 8.01 4.31 9.76
N ALA A 19 8.01 3.73 8.56
CA ALA A 19 9.17 3.04 7.97
C ALA A 19 10.20 4.01 7.35
N GLY A 20 9.92 5.32 7.41
CA GLY A 20 10.74 6.39 6.85
C GLY A 20 10.56 6.59 5.35
N TRP A 21 9.43 6.15 4.77
CA TRP A 21 9.11 6.37 3.35
C TRP A 21 8.21 7.59 3.17
N ARG A 22 8.35 8.26 2.02
CA ARG A 22 7.44 9.32 1.60
C ARG A 22 6.26 8.71 0.84
N VAL A 23 5.05 9.04 1.24
CA VAL A 23 3.81 8.50 0.65
C VAL A 23 3.03 9.61 -0.05
N GLY A 24 2.67 9.39 -1.31
CA GLY A 24 1.68 10.18 -2.03
C GLY A 24 0.34 9.44 -2.06
N LEU A 25 -0.78 10.17 -1.98
CA LEU A 25 -2.12 9.59 -2.10
C LEU A 25 -2.78 10.07 -3.38
N ASN A 26 -3.25 9.12 -4.19
CA ASN A 26 -3.90 9.38 -5.47
C ASN A 26 -3.08 10.25 -6.44
N GLN A 27 -1.75 10.22 -6.32
CA GLN A 27 -0.83 11.02 -7.10
C GLN A 27 0.41 10.18 -7.46
N PRO A 28 0.83 10.16 -8.74
CA PRO A 28 0.13 10.71 -9.92
C PRO A 28 -1.10 9.90 -10.35
N TYR A 29 -1.32 8.72 -9.76
CA TYR A 29 -2.43 7.83 -10.12
C TYR A 29 -3.42 7.68 -8.95
N ALA A 30 -4.71 7.89 -9.22
CA ALA A 30 -5.79 7.76 -8.25
C ALA A 30 -6.31 6.31 -8.08
N GLY A 31 -5.66 5.34 -8.73
CA GLY A 31 -6.14 3.97 -8.92
C GLY A 31 -6.69 3.73 -10.33
N GLY A 32 -6.44 2.54 -10.87
CA GLY A 32 -6.86 2.14 -12.20
C GLY A 32 -8.16 1.33 -12.24
N TYR A 33 -8.43 0.72 -13.40
CA TYR A 33 -9.58 -0.14 -13.66
C TYR A 33 -9.77 -1.22 -12.57
N THR A 34 -8.70 -1.88 -12.12
CA THR A 34 -8.76 -2.93 -11.10
C THR A 34 -9.37 -2.43 -9.79
N THR A 35 -8.90 -1.29 -9.27
CA THR A 35 -9.45 -0.72 -8.03
C THR A 35 -10.91 -0.27 -8.19
N GLN A 36 -11.31 0.17 -9.38
CA GLN A 36 -12.69 0.57 -9.65
C GLN A 36 -13.62 -0.63 -9.81
N ALA A 37 -13.15 -1.71 -10.42
CA ALA A 37 -13.94 -2.92 -10.66
C ALA A 37 -14.17 -3.74 -9.39
N TRP A 38 -13.16 -3.79 -8.51
CA TRP A 38 -13.16 -4.66 -7.33
C TRP A 38 -13.35 -3.92 -6.00
N GLY A 39 -13.16 -2.60 -5.98
CA GLY A 39 -13.49 -1.79 -4.80
C GLY A 39 -15.00 -1.62 -4.70
N ARG A 40 -15.64 -2.36 -3.79
CA ARG A 40 -17.06 -2.25 -3.46
C ARG A 40 -17.21 -2.14 -1.94
N PRO A 41 -16.84 -1.00 -1.33
CA PRO A 41 -16.77 -0.91 0.12
C PRO A 41 -18.09 -1.18 0.82
N ASP A 42 -19.21 -0.82 0.17
CA ASP A 42 -20.57 -1.06 0.67
C ASP A 42 -20.92 -2.56 0.71
N GLU A 43 -20.28 -3.39 -0.12
CA GLU A 43 -20.37 -4.86 -0.11
C GLU A 43 -19.28 -5.50 0.76
N GLY A 44 -18.46 -4.69 1.45
CA GLY A 44 -17.34 -5.16 2.26
C GLY A 44 -16.07 -5.47 1.47
N TYR A 45 -16.00 -5.19 0.16
CA TYR A 45 -14.79 -5.41 -0.63
C TYR A 45 -13.95 -4.12 -0.74
N GLN A 46 -12.75 -4.13 -0.17
CA GLN A 46 -11.82 -3.00 -0.21
C GLN A 46 -10.72 -3.27 -1.23
N ALA A 47 -10.49 -2.34 -2.16
CA ALA A 47 -9.39 -2.44 -3.13
C ALA A 47 -8.44 -1.25 -3.00
N ILE A 48 -7.14 -1.53 -2.92
CA ILE A 48 -6.06 -0.54 -2.86
C ILE A 48 -4.97 -0.89 -3.86
N GLN A 49 -4.46 0.13 -4.53
CA GLN A 49 -3.26 0.06 -5.35
C GLN A 49 -2.10 0.72 -4.60
N ILE A 50 -0.97 0.01 -4.52
CA ILE A 50 0.28 0.52 -3.93
C ILE A 50 1.33 0.56 -5.04
N GLU A 51 1.98 1.70 -5.19
CA GLU A 51 3.06 1.88 -6.16
C GLU A 51 4.37 2.13 -5.42
N LEU A 52 5.38 1.33 -5.75
CA LEU A 52 6.70 1.42 -5.15
C LEU A 52 7.69 2.01 -6.16
N ASN A 53 8.47 2.98 -5.72
CA ASN A 53 9.60 3.46 -6.50
C ASN A 53 10.60 2.31 -6.71
N ARG A 54 10.93 2.00 -7.97
CA ARG A 54 11.83 0.89 -8.34
C ARG A 54 13.21 1.01 -7.71
N ALA A 55 13.72 2.23 -7.50
CA ALA A 55 14.98 2.47 -6.81
C ALA A 55 15.02 1.94 -5.36
N LEU A 56 13.86 1.65 -4.75
CA LEU A 56 13.81 1.04 -3.42
C LEU A 56 14.23 -0.44 -3.42
N TYR A 57 14.13 -1.16 -4.54
CA TYR A 57 14.29 -2.62 -4.54
C TYR A 57 14.94 -3.21 -5.79
N LEU A 58 15.11 -2.45 -6.86
CA LEU A 58 15.58 -2.91 -8.16
C LEU A 58 16.78 -2.09 -8.61
N ASP A 59 17.80 -2.77 -9.12
CA ASP A 59 18.79 -2.15 -10.00
C ASP A 59 18.17 -2.04 -11.41
N GLU A 60 17.91 -0.83 -11.87
CA GLU A 60 17.24 -0.58 -13.16
C GLU A 60 18.11 -0.94 -14.38
N THR A 61 19.42 -1.07 -14.21
CA THR A 61 20.33 -1.46 -15.30
C THR A 61 20.32 -2.96 -15.50
N THR A 62 20.39 -3.72 -14.41
CA THR A 62 20.47 -5.19 -14.45
C THR A 62 19.11 -5.88 -14.35
N LEU A 63 18.07 -5.14 -13.94
CA LEU A 63 16.74 -5.66 -13.60
C LEU A 63 16.77 -6.76 -12.54
N GLN A 64 17.80 -6.75 -11.70
CA GLN A 64 17.97 -7.66 -10.56
C GLN A 64 17.65 -6.95 -9.24
N PRO A 65 17.43 -7.69 -8.14
CA PRO A 65 17.33 -7.10 -6.81
C PRO A 65 18.49 -6.15 -6.51
N GLY A 66 18.16 -4.89 -6.23
CA GLY A 66 19.16 -3.87 -5.88
C GLY A 66 19.53 -3.91 -4.39
N PRO A 67 20.49 -3.06 -3.94
CA PRO A 67 20.93 -3.03 -2.54
C PRO A 67 19.80 -2.74 -1.53
N GLY A 68 18.75 -2.03 -1.95
CA GLY A 68 17.58 -1.72 -1.12
C GLY A 68 16.58 -2.86 -0.97
N HIS A 69 16.70 -3.95 -1.75
CA HIS A 69 15.69 -5.00 -1.84
C HIS A 69 15.29 -5.59 -0.48
N GLY A 70 16.27 -6.01 0.33
CA GLY A 70 16.01 -6.60 1.65
C GLY A 70 15.30 -5.62 2.60
N ARG A 71 15.65 -4.33 2.57
CA ARG A 71 14.94 -3.31 3.34
C ARG A 71 13.51 -3.13 2.84
N CYS A 72 13.31 -3.08 1.51
CA CYS A 72 11.99 -2.97 0.90
C CYS A 72 11.08 -4.12 1.32
N GLN A 73 11.55 -5.36 1.20
CA GLN A 73 10.82 -6.55 1.63
C GLN A 73 10.45 -6.47 3.11
N ALA A 74 11.41 -6.18 4.00
CA ALA A 74 11.14 -6.09 5.44
C ALA A 74 10.16 -4.97 5.81
N VAL A 75 10.13 -3.86 5.06
CA VAL A 75 9.12 -2.81 5.24
C VAL A 75 7.74 -3.31 4.82
N LEU A 76 7.62 -3.98 3.68
CA LEU A 76 6.34 -4.52 3.20
C LEU A 76 5.77 -5.56 4.17
N GLU A 77 6.62 -6.46 4.69
CA GLU A 77 6.22 -7.45 5.70
C GLU A 77 5.67 -6.78 6.96
N ARG A 78 6.35 -5.74 7.48
CA ARG A 78 5.87 -4.97 8.64
C ARG A 78 4.57 -4.24 8.36
N VAL A 79 4.40 -3.66 7.17
CA VAL A 79 3.16 -2.95 6.80
C VAL A 79 2.00 -3.93 6.68
N ILE A 80 2.21 -5.10 6.08
CA ILE A 80 1.17 -6.15 5.98
C ILE A 80 0.80 -6.64 7.38
N ALA A 81 1.77 -6.95 8.23
CA ALA A 81 1.52 -7.36 9.61
C ALA A 81 0.74 -6.28 10.38
N GLY A 82 1.18 -5.02 10.32
CA GLY A 82 0.50 -3.90 10.97
C GLY A 82 -0.93 -3.66 10.46
N LEU A 83 -1.22 -3.98 9.20
CA LEU A 83 -2.58 -3.94 8.68
C LEU A 83 -3.46 -5.08 9.23
N CYS A 84 -2.91 -6.29 9.36
CA CYS A 84 -3.62 -7.43 9.94
C CYS A 84 -3.91 -7.22 11.44
N ASP A 85 -2.96 -6.65 12.17
CA ASP A 85 -3.08 -6.40 13.61
C ASP A 85 -3.98 -5.19 13.91
N GLY A 86 -3.91 -4.16 13.06
CA GLY A 86 -4.41 -2.83 13.36
C GLY A 86 -5.86 -2.54 13.00
N GLY A 87 -6.58 -3.46 12.34
CA GLY A 87 -8.00 -3.30 11.95
C GLY A 87 -8.36 -1.84 11.63
N ALA A 88 -7.77 -1.29 10.55
CA ALA A 88 -7.71 0.13 10.23
C ALA A 88 -8.93 0.93 10.75
N ASP A 89 -8.76 1.96 11.60
CA ASP A 89 -9.84 2.74 12.24
C ASP A 89 -11.13 2.83 11.38
N GLY A 90 -12.07 1.89 11.61
CA GLY A 90 -13.35 1.76 10.90
C GLY A 90 -13.51 0.55 9.94
N TRP A 91 -12.47 -0.24 9.68
CA TRP A 91 -12.47 -1.45 8.86
C TRP A 91 -11.98 -2.63 9.71
N ARG A 92 -12.90 -3.54 10.03
CA ARG A 92 -12.56 -4.88 10.51
C ARG A 92 -12.64 -5.81 9.30
N ALA A 93 -11.60 -6.62 9.11
CA ALA A 93 -11.71 -7.74 8.19
C ALA A 93 -12.93 -8.61 8.61
N PRO A 94 -13.69 -9.16 7.64
CA PRO A 94 -14.78 -10.09 7.97
C PRO A 94 -14.29 -11.30 8.76
#